data_AF-A0A3B0TKI4-F1
#
_entry.id   AF-A0A3B0TKI4-F1
#
_cell.length_a   1.000
_cell.length_b   1.000
_cell.length_c   1.000
_cell.angle_alpha   90.00
_cell.angle_beta   90.00
_cell.angle_gamma   90.00
#
_symmetry.space_group_name_H-M   'P 1'
#
loop_
_entity.id
_entity.type
_entity.pdbx_description
1 polymer ?
#
loop_
_entity_poly.entity_id
_entity_poly.type
_entity_poly.pdbx_seq_one_letter_code
_entity_poly.pdbx_strand_id
1 'polypeptide(L)' 'MDNALLEADKLDVKGKESTPFLLEKIAKLTGGKSLETNIKLVLNNAELASKIAYDYTRLIK' A
#
# COMPACT_ATOMS: atom_id res chain seq x y z
N MET A 1 -5.79 -10.74 -8.12
CA MET A 1 -5.33 -9.36 -8.41
C MET A 1 -5.63 -9.00 -9.84
N ASP A 2 -5.41 -9.92 -10.79
CA ASP A 2 -5.69 -9.73 -12.22
C ASP A 2 -7.11 -9.25 -12.54
N ASN A 3 -8.12 -9.70 -11.78
CA ASN A 3 -9.49 -9.21 -11.93
C ASN A 3 -9.67 -7.71 -11.66
N ALA A 4 -8.88 -7.11 -10.76
CA ALA A 4 -8.96 -5.68 -10.47
C ALA A 4 -8.33 -4.84 -11.60
N LEU A 5 -7.26 -5.34 -12.22
CA LEU A 5 -6.62 -4.70 -13.38
C LEU A 5 -7.52 -4.77 -14.61
N LEU A 6 -8.09 -5.94 -14.90
CA LEU A 6 -9.04 -6.11 -16.00
C LEU A 6 -10.28 -5.22 -15.86
N GLU A 7 -10.73 -4.96 -14.64
CA GLU A 7 -11.86 -4.07 -14.39
C GLU A 7 -11.49 -2.60 -14.51
N ALA A 8 -10.29 -2.20 -14.06
CA ALA A 8 -9.75 -0.86 -14.27
C ALA A 8 -9.65 -0.54 -15.76
N ASP A 9 -9.14 -1.49 -16.57
CA ASP A 9 -9.03 -1.36 -18.02
C ASP A 9 -10.41 -1.25 -18.69
N LYS A 10 -11.37 -2.09 -18.28
CA LYS A 10 -12.76 -2.03 -18.79
C LYS A 10 -13.47 -0.72 -18.48
N LEU A 11 -13.15 -0.10 -17.35
CA LEU A 11 -13.74 1.16 -16.89
C LEU A 11 -12.91 2.39 -17.32
N ASP A 12 -11.87 2.20 -18.12
CA ASP A 12 -10.93 3.23 -18.57
C ASP A 12 -10.33 4.06 -17.42
N VAL A 13 -10.15 3.45 -16.25
CA VAL A 13 -9.57 4.11 -15.08
C VAL A 13 -8.07 4.32 -15.32
N LYS A 14 -7.64 5.58 -15.36
CA LYS A 14 -6.26 5.96 -15.72
C LYS A 14 -5.68 7.03 -14.80
N GLY A 15 -4.35 7.13 -14.86
CA GLY A 15 -3.59 8.15 -14.15
C GLY A 15 -3.76 8.03 -12.63
N LYS A 16 -3.98 9.17 -11.97
CA LYS A 16 -4.10 9.27 -10.50
C LYS A 16 -5.26 8.45 -9.91
N GLU A 17 -6.28 8.12 -10.70
CA GLU A 17 -7.45 7.37 -10.25
C GLU A 17 -7.20 5.85 -10.19
N SER A 18 -6.14 5.37 -10.85
CA SER A 18 -5.81 3.94 -10.91
C SER A 18 -5.48 3.39 -9.52
N THR A 19 -4.66 4.11 -8.74
CA THR A 19 -4.21 3.63 -7.43
C THR A 19 -5.35 3.54 -6.40
N PRO A 20 -6.20 4.58 -6.21
CA PRO A 20 -7.37 4.46 -5.33
C PRO A 20 -8.31 3.33 -5.75
N PHE A 21 -8.61 3.22 -7.05
CA PHE A 21 -9.51 2.19 -7.58
C PHE A 21 -8.99 0.78 -7.31
N LEU A 22 -7.73 0.51 -7.64
CA LEU A 22 -7.14 -0.82 -7.47
C LEU A 22 -7.09 -1.22 -5.99
N LEU A 23 -6.70 -0.30 -5.10
CA LEU A 23 -6.64 -0.56 -3.67
C LEU A 23 -8.04 -0.89 -3.10
N GLU A 24 -9.05 -0.11 -3.46
CA GLU A 24 -10.43 -0.36 -3.03
C GLU A 24 -10.95 -1.70 -3.56
N LYS A 25 -10.72 -2.00 -4.84
CA LYS A 25 -11.16 -3.25 -5.45
C LYS A 25 -10.49 -4.46 -4.82
N ILE A 26 -9.18 -4.40 -4.59
CA ILE A 26 -8.44 -5.48 -3.94
C ILE A 26 -8.91 -5.68 -2.49
N ALA A 27 -9.20 -4.60 -1.76
CA ALA A 27 -9.80 -4.69 -0.42
C ALA A 27 -11.16 -5.41 -0.46
N LYS A 28 -12.04 -5.05 -1.40
CA LYS A 28 -13.34 -5.71 -1.59
C LYS A 28 -13.18 -7.20 -1.96
N LEU A 29 -12.32 -7.52 -2.93
CA LEU A 29 -12.08 -8.90 -3.40
C LEU A 29 -11.49 -9.82 -2.32
N THR A 30 -10.73 -9.26 -1.36
CA THR A 30 -10.12 -10.02 -0.27
C THR A 30 -10.94 -9.99 1.02
N GLY A 31 -12.13 -9.38 1.01
CA GLY A 31 -12.96 -9.19 2.21
C GLY A 31 -12.25 -8.37 3.29
N GLY A 32 -11.41 -7.42 2.91
CA GLY A 32 -10.66 -6.54 3.83
C GLY A 32 -9.28 -7.06 4.26
N LYS A 33 -8.92 -8.31 3.97
CA LYS A 33 -7.62 -8.88 4.38
C LYS A 33 -6.42 -8.15 3.81
N SER A 34 -6.52 -7.63 2.58
CA SER A 34 -5.43 -6.84 1.98
C SER A 34 -5.22 -5.51 2.70
N LEU A 35 -6.29 -4.88 3.20
CA LEU A 35 -6.21 -3.64 3.97
C LEU A 35 -5.55 -3.91 5.32
N GLU A 36 -5.96 -4.96 6.03
CA GLU A 36 -5.34 -5.35 7.30
C GLU A 36 -3.84 -5.63 7.14
N THR A 37 -3.47 -6.36 6.09
CA THR A 37 -2.07 -6.64 5.77
C THR A 37 -1.29 -5.36 5.47
N ASN A 38 -1.88 -4.42 4.72
CA ASN A 38 -1.25 -3.14 4.39
C ASN A 38 -1.05 -2.26 5.63
N ILE A 39 -2.00 -2.25 6.57
CA ILE A 39 -1.84 -1.55 7.86
C ILE A 39 -0.64 -2.11 8.64
N LYS A 40 -0.55 -3.45 8.77
CA LYS A 40 0.59 -4.09 9.46
C LYS A 40 1.92 -3.78 8.76
N LEU A 41 1.92 -3.76 7.43
CA LEU A 41 3.09 -3.40 6.63
C LEU A 41 3.54 -1.96 6.90
N VAL A 42 2.62 -0.98 6.89
CA VAL A 42 2.94 0.43 7.15
C VAL A 42 3.50 0.61 8.56
N LEU A 43 2.93 -0.06 9.57
CA LEU A 43 3.44 -0.01 10.94
C LEU A 43 4.87 -0.58 11.03
N ASN A 44 5.13 -1.72 10.39
CA ASN A 44 6.46 -2.31 10.35
C ASN A 44 7.47 -1.41 9.61
N ASN A 45 7.05 -0.77 8.51
CA ASN A 45 7.89 0.19 7.79
C ASN A 45 8.20 1.41 8.65
N ALA A 46 7.23 1.93 9.41
CA ALA A 46 7.43 3.05 10.32
C ALA A 46 8.42 2.69 11.45
N GLU A 47 8.30 1.51 12.05
CA GLU A 47 9.22 1.03 13.08
C GLU A 47 10.66 0.94 12.55
N LEU A 48 10.84 0.33 11.37
CA LEU A 48 12.14 0.21 10.74
C LEU A 48 12.72 1.59 10.39
N ALA A 49 11.91 2.49 9.83
CA ALA A 49 12.33 3.85 9.50
C ALA A 49 12.78 4.63 10.75
N SER A 50 12.08 4.48 11.88
CA SER A 50 12.49 5.09 13.14
C SER A 50 13.84 4.58 13.63
N LYS A 51 14.11 3.28 13.54
CA LYS A 51 15.42 2.69 13.91
C LYS A 51 16.54 3.23 13.01
N ILE A 52 16.31 3.27 11.71
CA ILE A 52 17.26 3.84 10.74
C ILE A 52 17.55 5.30 11.07
N ALA A 53 16.53 6.12 11.31
CA ALA A 53 16.70 7.54 11.62
C ALA A 53 17.46 7.76 12.94
N TYR A 54 17.20 6.92 13.94
CA TYR A 54 17.91 6.96 15.22
C TYR A 54 19.41 6.63 15.04
N ASP A 55 19.73 5.53 14.37
CA ASP A 55 21.12 5.14 14.13
C ASP A 55 21.85 6.14 13.23
N TYR A 56 21.17 6.68 12.21
CA TYR A 56 21.73 7.74 11.38
C TYR A 56 22.09 8.98 12.22
N THR A 57 21.22 9.39 13.14
CA THR A 57 21.48 10.52 14.05
C THR A 57 22.70 10.28 14.94
N ARG A 58 22.98 9.03 15.32
CA ARG A 58 24.16 8.66 16.13
C ARG A 58 25.46 8.67 15.34
N LEU A 59 25.41 8.45 14.03
CA LEU A 59 26.59 8.47 13.16
C LEU A 59 27.04 9.88 12.79
N ILE A 60 26.10 10.83 12.76
CA ILE A 60 26.36 12.23 12.37
C ILE A 60 26.59 13.17 13.56
N LYS A 61 26.51 12.67 14.79
CA LYS A 61 26.89 13.38 16.03
C LYS A 61 28.27 12.94 16.47
#